data_AF-A0A292SUG4-F1
#
_entry.id   AF-A0A292SUG4-F1
#
_cell.length_a   1.000
_cell.length_b   1.000
_cell.length_c   1.000
_cell.angle_alpha   90.00
_cell.angle_beta   90.00
_cell.angle_gamma   90.00
#
_symmetry.space_group_name_H-M   'P 1'
#
loop_
_entity.id
_entity.type
_entity.pdbx_description
1 polymer ?
#
loop_
_entity_poly.entity_id
_entity_poly.type
_entity_poly.pdbx_seq_one_letter_code
_entity_poly.pdbx_strand_id
1 'polypeptide(L)'
;MKEIIKYVTFDVTPIVCVRVIETNDTPEVKQEKKDYPFKLHNDVPVHIITNKRAFGFTIPKKYIWNGADIPRLFWRLIGSKTDNAFLTASMVHDYMLENKIDILCRILQHCISMPEYRRLTSLIFREILKNSGENVIKANLMAWSVDIYQIFHKRNWKCQ
;
A
#
# COMPACT_ATOMS: atom_id res chain seq x y z
N MET A 1 -24.84 1.22 -4.85
CA MET A 1 -23.74 1.67 -5.74
C MET A 1 -22.40 1.11 -5.29
N LYS A 2 -21.57 0.63 -6.23
CA LYS A 2 -20.17 0.24 -5.95
C LYS A 2 -19.33 1.48 -5.66
N GLU A 3 -18.36 1.35 -4.75
CA GLU A 3 -17.43 2.44 -4.45
C GLU A 3 -16.36 2.55 -5.55
N ILE A 4 -16.09 3.78 -5.98
CA ILE A 4 -15.18 4.13 -7.07
C ILE A 4 -14.27 5.25 -6.57
N ILE A 5 -12.95 5.07 -6.73
CA ILE A 5 -11.97 6.11 -6.44
C ILE A 5 -12.05 7.16 -7.55
N LYS A 6 -12.24 8.41 -7.17
CA LYS A 6 -12.19 9.56 -8.08
C LYS A 6 -10.78 10.13 -8.15
N TYR A 7 -10.17 10.33 -6.98
CA TYR A 7 -8.83 10.92 -6.87
C TYR A 7 -8.06 10.28 -5.71
N VAL A 8 -6.75 10.15 -5.93
CA VAL A 8 -5.75 9.93 -4.89
C VAL A 8 -4.66 10.97 -5.13
N THR A 9 -4.42 11.83 -4.15
CA THR A 9 -3.44 12.92 -4.26
C THR A 9 -2.47 12.87 -3.08
N PHE A 10 -1.27 13.37 -3.34
CA PHE A 10 -0.21 13.54 -2.36
C PHE A 10 0.13 15.02 -2.28
N ASP A 11 0.15 15.58 -1.07
CA ASP A 11 0.49 17.01 -0.90
C ASP A 11 1.99 17.27 -1.14
N VAL A 12 2.79 16.20 -1.02
CA VAL A 12 4.23 16.20 -1.31
C VAL A 12 4.60 14.95 -2.09
N THR A 13 5.62 15.04 -2.94
CA THR A 13 6.16 13.85 -3.62
C THR A 13 6.74 12.88 -2.60
N PRO A 14 6.31 11.60 -2.59
CA PRO A 14 6.90 10.59 -1.71
C PRO A 14 8.36 10.33 -2.08
N ILE A 15 9.27 10.42 -1.10
CA ILE A 15 10.69 10.13 -1.29
C ILE A 15 10.99 8.76 -0.69
N VAL A 16 11.10 7.76 -1.56
CA VAL A 16 11.38 6.37 -1.18
C VAL A 16 12.88 6.10 -1.19
N CYS A 17 13.39 5.56 -0.08
CA CYS A 17 14.77 5.10 0.06
C CYS A 17 14.81 3.56 0.13
N VAL A 18 15.84 2.98 -0.48
CA VAL A 18 16.17 1.55 -0.30
C VAL A 18 17.12 1.41 0.90
N ARG A 19 16.81 0.48 1.80
CA ARG A 19 17.63 0.16 2.97
C ARG A 19 18.80 -0.73 2.53
N VAL A 20 20.01 -0.17 2.52
CA VAL A 20 21.23 -0.90 2.17
C VAL A 20 21.62 -1.83 3.31
N ILE A 21 21.96 -3.07 2.97
CA ILE A 21 22.51 -4.07 3.90
C ILE A 21 24.01 -3.79 4.02
N GLU A 22 24.46 -3.51 5.23
CA GLU A 22 25.84 -3.16 5.55
C GLU A 22 26.59 -4.38 6.09
N THR A 23 27.92 -4.38 5.93
CA THR A 23 28.78 -5.48 6.42
C THR A 23 28.66 -5.66 7.93
N ASN A 24 28.54 -4.54 8.65
CA ASN A 24 28.50 -4.47 10.11
C ASN A 24 27.10 -4.72 10.70
N ASP A 25 26.06 -4.86 9.87
CA ASP A 25 24.73 -5.23 10.36
C ASP A 25 24.77 -6.62 11.02
N THR A 26 24.04 -6.76 12.13
CA THR A 26 23.81 -8.08 12.75
C THR A 26 22.98 -8.97 11.80
N PRO A 27 23.03 -10.31 11.92
CA PRO A 27 22.21 -11.21 11.11
C PRO A 27 20.72 -10.86 11.11
N GLU A 28 20.19 -10.41 12.25
CA GLU A 28 18.80 -10.01 12.43
C GLU A 28 18.48 -8.76 11.61
N VAL A 29 19.32 -7.73 11.68
CA VAL A 29 19.15 -6.49 10.91
C VAL A 29 19.29 -6.77 9.41
N LYS A 30 20.22 -7.66 9.02
CA LYS A 30 20.37 -8.10 7.62
C LYS A 30 19.10 -8.76 7.11
N GLN A 31 18.45 -9.60 7.92
CA GLN A 31 17.22 -10.27 7.55
C GLN A 31 16.03 -9.29 7.49
N GLU A 32 15.91 -8.40 8.49
CA GLU A 32 14.86 -7.37 8.52
C GLU A 32 14.94 -6.43 7.30
N LYS A 33 16.14 -6.01 6.89
CA LYS A 33 16.35 -5.20 5.68
C LYS A 33 16.00 -5.95 4.39
N LYS A 34 16.12 -7.28 4.36
CA LYS A 34 15.68 -8.10 3.20
C LYS A 34 14.16 -8.19 3.14
N ASP A 35 13.52 -8.37 4.30
CA ASP A 35 12.07 -8.54 4.40
C ASP A 35 11.33 -7.20 4.19
N TYR A 36 11.92 -6.10 4.67
CA TYR A 36 11.39 -4.75 4.54
C TYR A 36 12.44 -3.79 3.98
N PRO A 37 12.70 -3.81 2.66
CA PRO A 37 13.79 -3.07 2.04
C PRO A 37 13.49 -1.59 1.80
N PHE A 38 12.24 -1.13 1.94
CA PHE A 38 11.88 0.25 1.61
C PHE A 38 11.65 1.09 2.85
N LYS A 39 12.01 2.37 2.77
CA LYS A 39 11.84 3.35 3.84
C LYS A 39 11.42 4.71 3.28
N LEU A 40 10.46 5.35 3.92
CA LEU A 40 9.98 6.67 3.55
C LEU A 40 10.84 7.76 4.19
N HIS A 41 11.24 8.78 3.43
CA HIS A 41 12.12 9.85 3.91
C HIS A 41 11.37 11.06 4.48
N ASN A 42 10.22 11.42 3.90
CA ASN A 42 9.40 12.57 4.28
C ASN A 42 8.00 12.14 4.78
N ASP A 43 7.36 13.00 5.57
CA ASP A 43 5.95 12.79 5.93
C ASP A 43 5.09 13.04 4.67
N VAL A 44 4.19 12.10 4.35
CA VAL A 44 3.38 12.14 3.12
C VAL A 44 1.90 12.20 3.49
N PRO A 45 1.26 13.38 3.42
CA PRO A 45 -0.19 13.49 3.48
C PRO A 45 -0.82 12.90 2.21
N VAL A 46 -1.75 11.98 2.40
CA VAL A 46 -2.51 11.28 1.36
C VAL A 46 -3.97 11.67 1.48
N HIS A 47 -4.56 12.12 0.38
CA HIS A 47 -6.00 12.42 0.31
C HIS A 47 -6.67 11.53 -0.73
N ILE A 48 -7.80 10.94 -0.33
CA ILE A 48 -8.57 10.01 -1.14
C ILE A 48 -10.00 10.52 -1.24
N ILE A 49 -10.47 10.67 -2.47
CA ILE A 49 -11.85 11.04 -2.78
C ILE A 49 -12.49 9.91 -3.56
N THR A 50 -13.63 9.42 -3.09
CA THR A 50 -14.46 8.41 -3.76
C THR A 50 -15.81 9.01 -4.13
N ASN A 51 -16.66 8.23 -4.80
CA ASN A 51 -18.07 8.60 -4.98
C ASN A 51 -18.91 8.56 -3.70
N LYS A 52 -18.38 8.04 -2.58
CA LYS A 52 -19.08 7.91 -1.30
C LYS A 52 -18.48 8.71 -0.16
N ARG A 53 -17.18 8.99 -0.20
CA ARG A 53 -16.45 9.61 0.92
C ARG A 53 -15.23 10.38 0.47
N ALA A 54 -14.76 11.28 1.32
CA ALA A 54 -13.45 11.91 1.24
C ALA A 54 -12.75 11.76 2.58
N PHE A 55 -11.48 11.36 2.57
CA PHE A 55 -10.68 11.18 3.77
C PHE A 55 -9.20 11.33 3.45
N GLY A 56 -8.40 11.60 4.47
CA GLY A 56 -6.96 11.68 4.34
C GLY A 56 -6.25 11.20 5.58
N PHE A 57 -4.98 10.84 5.42
CA PHE A 57 -4.07 10.42 6.48
C PHE A 57 -2.63 10.76 6.10
N THR A 58 -1.74 10.80 7.08
CA THR A 58 -0.32 11.07 6.85
C THR A 58 0.49 9.81 7.08
N ILE A 59 1.22 9.36 6.07
CA ILE A 59 2.23 8.32 6.22
C ILE A 59 3.47 8.97 6.80
N PRO A 60 3.91 8.59 8.02
CA PRO A 60 5.01 9.25 8.68
C PRO A 60 6.34 8.90 8.03
N LYS A 61 7.28 9.84 8.04
CA LYS A 61 8.67 9.60 7.71
C LYS A 61 9.21 8.45 8.55
N LYS A 62 10.17 7.72 7.98
CA LYS A 62 10.73 6.48 8.52
C LYS A 62 9.75 5.29 8.52
N TYR A 63 8.57 5.40 7.93
CA TYR A 63 7.75 4.23 7.63
C TYR A 63 8.55 3.23 6.78
N ILE A 64 8.51 1.96 7.15
CA ILE A 64 9.27 0.86 6.54
C ILE A 64 8.27 -0.18 6.04
N TRP A 65 8.41 -0.64 4.80
CA TRP A 65 7.49 -1.60 4.21
C TRP A 65 8.20 -2.56 3.23
N ASN A 66 7.49 -3.60 2.82
CA ASN A 66 8.05 -4.70 2.03
C ASN A 66 7.80 -4.58 0.51
N GLY A 67 7.00 -3.60 0.09
CA GLY A 67 6.67 -3.33 -1.31
C GLY A 67 5.58 -4.25 -1.85
N ALA A 68 4.50 -4.41 -1.08
CA ALA A 68 3.36 -5.28 -1.33
C ALA A 68 3.71 -6.77 -1.45
N ASP A 69 3.00 -7.57 -0.65
CA ASP A 69 3.08 -9.01 -0.73
C ASP A 69 2.34 -9.53 -1.97
N ILE A 70 3.10 -9.84 -3.01
CA ILE A 70 2.58 -10.40 -4.26
C ILE A 70 3.18 -11.79 -4.50
N PRO A 71 2.37 -12.80 -4.85
CA PRO A 71 2.89 -14.12 -5.19
C PRO A 71 3.96 -14.07 -6.29
N ARG A 72 5.04 -14.85 -6.13
CA ARG A 72 6.21 -14.90 -7.04
C ARG A 72 5.84 -15.00 -8.52
N LEU A 73 4.77 -15.72 -8.84
CA LEU A 73 4.28 -15.91 -10.20
C LEU A 73 3.83 -14.59 -10.87
N PHE A 74 3.26 -13.66 -10.11
CA PHE A 74 2.77 -12.40 -10.67
C PHE A 74 3.87 -11.36 -10.87
N TRP A 75 5.03 -11.47 -10.19
CA TRP A 75 6.15 -10.52 -10.38
C TRP A 75 6.65 -10.43 -11.83
N ARG A 76 6.56 -11.53 -12.59
CA ARG A 76 6.88 -11.53 -14.03
C ARG A 76 5.98 -10.61 -14.86
N LEU A 77 4.75 -10.37 -14.42
CA LEU A 77 3.74 -9.54 -15.10
C LEU A 77 3.76 -8.08 -14.60
N ILE A 78 4.26 -7.87 -13.39
CA ILE A 78 4.33 -6.56 -12.72
C ILE A 78 5.53 -5.75 -13.21
N GLY A 79 6.61 -6.42 -13.62
CA GLY A 79 7.87 -5.78 -13.96
C GLY A 79 8.75 -5.63 -12.72
N SER A 80 9.61 -4.60 -12.70
CA SER A 80 10.52 -4.40 -11.57
C SER A 80 9.77 -3.92 -10.32
N LYS A 81 10.13 -4.50 -9.16
CA LYS A 81 9.76 -3.99 -7.82
C LYS A 81 10.13 -2.53 -7.59
N THR A 82 11.02 -1.98 -8.40
CA THR A 82 11.58 -0.64 -8.26
C THR A 82 10.83 0.42 -9.07
N ASP A 83 9.72 0.07 -9.73
CA ASP A 83 8.89 1.09 -10.36
C ASP A 83 8.34 2.04 -9.29
N ASN A 84 8.62 3.34 -9.43
CA ASN A 84 8.20 4.36 -8.47
C ASN A 84 6.67 4.40 -8.30
N ALA A 85 5.91 4.11 -9.36
CA ALA A 85 4.45 4.01 -9.30
C ALA A 85 4.03 2.86 -8.38
N PHE A 86 4.67 1.70 -8.55
CA PHE A 86 4.41 0.52 -7.74
C PHE A 86 4.86 0.70 -6.29
N LEU A 87 6.02 1.31 -6.05
CA LEU A 87 6.51 1.62 -4.71
C LEU A 87 5.58 2.57 -3.97
N THR A 88 5.08 3.60 -4.65
CA THR A 88 4.12 4.54 -4.08
C THR A 88 2.79 3.86 -3.77
N ALA A 89 2.26 3.07 -4.70
CA ALA A 89 1.02 2.33 -4.50
C ALA A 89 1.13 1.32 -3.35
N SER A 90 2.21 0.53 -3.31
CA SER A 90 2.46 -0.46 -2.25
C SER A 90 2.65 0.18 -0.89
N MET A 91 3.35 1.32 -0.81
CA MET A 91 3.50 2.06 0.44
C MET A 91 2.15 2.46 1.05
N VAL A 92 1.27 3.09 0.24
CA VAL A 92 -0.07 3.49 0.70
C VAL A 92 -0.87 2.27 1.13
N HIS A 93 -0.82 1.21 0.33
CA HIS A 93 -1.54 -0.02 0.60
C HIS A 93 -1.09 -0.70 1.91
N ASP A 94 0.21 -0.92 2.09
CA ASP A 94 0.76 -1.61 3.26
C ASP A 94 0.51 -0.79 4.52
N TYR A 95 0.71 0.54 4.45
CA TYR A 95 0.41 1.45 5.55
C TYR A 95 -1.05 1.36 5.97
N MET A 96 -1.98 1.35 5.01
CA MET A 96 -3.40 1.23 5.31
C MET A 96 -3.75 -0.09 5.99
N LEU A 97 -3.09 -1.20 5.61
CA LEU A 97 -3.35 -2.51 6.23
C LEU A 97 -2.77 -2.63 7.64
N GLU A 98 -1.58 -2.07 7.86
CA GLU A 98 -0.91 -2.09 9.16
C GLU A 98 -1.59 -1.17 10.15
N ASN A 99 -2.02 0.01 9.71
CA ASN A 99 -2.69 1.03 10.51
C ASN A 99 -4.22 0.98 10.40
N LYS A 100 -4.77 -0.19 10.03
CA LYS A 100 -6.20 -0.38 9.79
C LYS A 100 -7.09 0.06 10.95
N ILE A 101 -6.66 -0.07 12.21
CA ILE A 101 -7.46 0.33 13.36
C ILE A 101 -7.60 1.85 13.40
N ASP A 102 -6.50 2.60 13.28
CA ASP A 102 -6.56 4.06 13.26
C ASP A 102 -7.36 4.57 12.05
N ILE A 103 -7.08 4.05 10.86
CA ILE A 103 -7.76 4.52 9.65
C ILE A 103 -9.24 4.10 9.63
N LEU A 104 -9.57 2.85 9.94
CA LEU A 104 -10.95 2.37 9.92
C LEU A 104 -11.80 2.96 11.05
N CYS A 105 -11.26 2.97 12.28
CA CYS A 105 -12.01 3.35 13.47
C CYS A 105 -12.03 4.87 13.67
N ARG A 106 -10.90 5.56 13.44
CA ARG A 106 -10.76 6.99 13.75
C ARG A 106 -11.07 7.86 12.54
N ILE A 107 -10.51 7.54 11.38
CA ILE A 107 -10.64 8.38 10.17
C ILE A 107 -11.94 8.08 9.44
N LEU A 108 -12.24 6.79 9.23
CA LEU A 108 -13.44 6.33 8.55
C LEU A 108 -14.62 6.06 9.50
N GLN A 109 -14.43 6.25 10.82
CA GLN A 109 -15.49 6.17 11.85
C GLN A 109 -16.36 4.91 11.76
N HIS A 110 -15.77 3.75 11.48
CA HIS A 110 -16.48 2.47 11.29
C HIS A 110 -17.59 2.49 10.23
N CYS A 111 -17.56 3.46 9.30
CA CYS A 111 -18.59 3.57 8.26
C CYS A 111 -18.54 2.45 7.21
N ILE A 112 -17.55 1.54 7.30
CA ILE A 112 -17.43 0.36 6.44
C ILE A 112 -17.01 -0.88 7.23
N SER A 113 -17.44 -2.03 6.71
CA SER A 113 -16.99 -3.33 7.17
C SER A 113 -15.52 -3.60 6.80
N MET A 114 -14.86 -4.53 7.50
CA MET A 114 -13.48 -4.89 7.19
C MET A 114 -13.26 -5.41 5.76
N PRO A 115 -14.16 -6.24 5.16
CA PRO A 115 -14.04 -6.62 3.75
C PRO A 115 -14.13 -5.44 2.79
N GLU A 116 -14.98 -4.45 3.10
CA GLU A 116 -15.07 -3.22 2.30
C GLU A 116 -13.82 -2.36 2.45
N TYR A 117 -13.25 -2.26 3.65
CA TYR A 117 -11.98 -1.58 3.88
C TYR A 117 -10.84 -2.21 3.08
N ARG A 118 -10.74 -3.55 3.11
CA ARG A 118 -9.76 -4.28 2.30
C ARG A 118 -9.94 -4.03 0.81
N ARG A 119 -11.18 -4.09 0.32
CA ARG A 119 -11.48 -3.76 -1.08
C ARG A 119 -11.09 -2.32 -1.41
N LEU A 120 -11.31 -1.39 -0.49
CA LEU A 120 -10.96 0.02 -0.64
C LEU A 120 -9.44 0.19 -0.78
N THR A 121 -8.61 -0.47 0.02
CA THR A 121 -7.14 -0.39 -0.11
C THR A 121 -6.68 -0.90 -1.48
N SER A 122 -7.24 -2.00 -1.97
CA SER A 122 -6.92 -2.54 -3.30
C SER A 122 -7.38 -1.62 -4.45
N LEU A 123 -8.51 -0.93 -4.28
CA LEU A 123 -8.99 0.08 -5.23
C LEU A 123 -8.09 1.33 -5.26
N ILE A 124 -7.63 1.79 -4.10
CA ILE A 124 -6.68 2.92 -3.99
C ILE A 124 -5.35 2.55 -4.64
N PHE A 125 -4.82 1.37 -4.34
CA PHE A 125 -3.59 0.85 -4.94
C PHE A 125 -3.68 0.86 -6.48
N ARG A 126 -4.78 0.34 -7.03
CA ARG A 126 -5.06 0.35 -8.47
C ARG A 126 -5.09 1.76 -9.06
N GLU A 127 -5.72 2.71 -8.37
CA GLU A 127 -5.86 4.07 -8.87
C GLU A 127 -4.53 4.81 -8.89
N ILE A 128 -3.67 4.61 -7.88
CA ILE A 128 -2.32 5.18 -7.85
C ILE A 128 -1.50 4.69 -9.06
N LEU A 129 -1.56 3.40 -9.37
CA LEU A 129 -0.88 2.84 -10.55
C LEU A 129 -1.38 3.49 -11.85
N LYS A 130 -2.70 3.57 -12.03
CA LYS A 130 -3.32 4.19 -13.22
C LYS A 130 -2.88 5.66 -13.37
N ASN A 131 -2.91 6.43 -12.28
CA ASN A 131 -2.52 7.84 -12.29
C ASN A 131 -1.03 8.05 -12.59
N SER A 132 -0.21 7.05 -12.28
CA SER A 132 1.23 7.07 -12.58
C SER A 132 1.55 6.63 -14.01
N GLY A 133 0.53 6.40 -14.86
CA GLY A 133 0.70 6.04 -16.27
C GLY A 133 0.77 4.54 -16.57
N GLU A 134 0.54 3.68 -15.57
CA GLU A 134 0.53 2.23 -15.79
C GLU A 134 -0.68 1.78 -16.61
N ASN A 135 -0.48 0.75 -17.42
CA ASN A 135 -1.57 0.19 -18.24
C ASN A 135 -2.70 -0.32 -17.34
N VAL A 136 -3.95 0.01 -17.67
CA VAL A 136 -5.14 -0.37 -16.91
C VAL A 136 -5.23 -1.89 -16.68
N ILE A 137 -4.88 -2.70 -17.68
CA ILE A 137 -4.89 -4.17 -17.56
C ILE A 137 -3.87 -4.62 -16.53
N LYS A 138 -2.66 -4.07 -16.58
CA LYS A 138 -1.57 -4.36 -15.64
C LYS A 138 -1.94 -3.92 -14.22
N ALA A 139 -2.49 -2.72 -14.06
CA ALA A 139 -2.97 -2.21 -12.77
C ALA A 139 -4.10 -3.06 -12.17
N ASN A 140 -5.04 -3.53 -13.00
CA ASN A 140 -6.10 -4.44 -12.57
C ASN A 140 -5.52 -5.77 -12.08
N LEU A 141 -4.58 -6.33 -12.82
CA LEU A 141 -3.94 -7.60 -12.49
C LEU A 141 -3.16 -7.48 -11.17
N MET A 142 -2.37 -6.42 -11.00
CA MET A 142 -1.64 -6.15 -9.76
C MET A 142 -2.59 -6.05 -8.56
N ALA A 143 -3.66 -5.27 -8.68
CA ALA A 143 -4.65 -5.10 -7.61
C ALA A 143 -5.36 -6.42 -7.25
N TRP A 144 -5.65 -7.25 -8.26
CA TRP A 144 -6.23 -8.57 -8.05
C TRP A 144 -5.27 -9.53 -7.34
N SER A 145 -3.99 -9.53 -7.72
CA SER A 145 -2.95 -10.34 -7.07
C SER A 145 -2.78 -9.97 -5.59
N VAL A 146 -2.82 -8.68 -5.27
CA VAL A 146 -2.77 -8.18 -3.90
C VAL A 146 -4.01 -8.59 -3.10
N ASP A 147 -5.22 -8.43 -3.65
CA ASP A 147 -6.46 -8.82 -2.97
C ASP A 147 -6.52 -10.34 -2.71
N ILE A 148 -6.05 -11.16 -3.66
CA ILE A 148 -5.86 -12.60 -3.47
C ILE A 148 -4.91 -12.87 -2.30
N TYR A 149 -3.74 -12.25 -2.30
CA TYR A 149 -2.78 -12.48 -1.22
C TYR A 149 -3.37 -12.11 0.14
N GLN A 150 -4.06 -10.98 0.23
CA GLN A 150 -4.73 -10.56 1.47
C GLN A 150 -5.78 -11.57 1.96
N ILE A 151 -6.52 -12.23 1.05
CA ILE A 151 -7.49 -13.30 1.38
C ILE A 151 -6.77 -14.51 1.99
N PHE A 152 -5.66 -14.95 1.40
CA PHE A 152 -5.02 -16.21 1.76
C PHE A 152 -4.05 -16.10 2.95
N HIS A 153 -3.35 -14.98 3.11
CA HIS A 153 -2.22 -14.88 4.05
C HIS A 153 -2.44 -14.07 5.32
N LYS A 154 -3.45 -13.19 5.40
CA LYS A 154 -3.75 -12.49 6.64
C LYS A 154 -4.99 -13.13 7.28
N ARG A 155 -4.77 -14.02 8.26
CA ARG A 155 -5.83 -14.73 9.03
C ARG A 155 -6.30 -13.97 10.29
N ASN A 156 -5.70 -12.80 10.59
CA ASN A 156 -5.99 -12.00 11.79
C ASN A 156 -6.65 -10.65 11.45
N TRP A 157 -7.83 -10.70 10.81
CA TRP A 157 -8.69 -9.53 10.59
C TRP A 157 -9.85 -9.50 11.60
N LYS A 158 -9.57 -9.83 12.86
CA LYS A 158 -10.49 -9.53 13.95
C LYS A 158 -10.17 -8.12 14.43
N CYS A 159 -11.15 -7.22 14.40
CA CYS A 159 -11.12 -6.09 15.32
C CYS A 159 -11.16 -6.72 16.72
N GLN A 160 -10.07 -6.61 17.48
CA GLN A 160 -10.14 -6.83 18.92
C GLN A 160 -10.82 -5.63 19.55
#